data_AF-A5CC21-F1
#
_entry.id   AF-A5CC21-F1
#
_cell.length_a   1.000
_cell.length_b   1.000
_cell.length_c   1.000
_cell.angle_alpha   90.00
_cell.angle_beta   90.00
_cell.angle_gamma   90.00
#
_symmetry.space_group_name_H-M   'P 1'
#
loop_
_entity.id
_entity.type
_entity.pdbx_description
1 polymer ?
#
loop_
_entity_poly.entity_id
_entity_poly.type
_entity_poly.pdbx_seq_one_letter_code
_entity_poly.pdbx_strand_id
1 'polypeptide(L)'
;MSKDIKTNPVSVFSGKHRKCKKDVFSFLNCCSSMTGWGRDIGLSQCKSKEQELALYRKKGYCYYIGTYCSSRIPILGICLARKSTYCCFQSKLARIFQEEARKQLKIDFGTPECPKCRGLTVEELQKVDFTKINMDELFGDILTKAQNSMNKDIIAGIKDKVHRMQQT
;
A
#
# COMPACT_ATOMS: atom_id res chain seq x y z
N MET A 1 -36.87 -19.49 -15.50
CA MET A 1 -35.88 -20.51 -15.06
C MET A 1 -34.69 -19.79 -14.45
N SER A 2 -34.72 -19.62 -13.13
CA SER A 2 -33.56 -19.15 -12.35
C SER A 2 -32.50 -20.23 -12.38
N LYS A 3 -31.36 -19.96 -13.03
CA LYS A 3 -30.19 -20.84 -13.00
C LYS A 3 -29.05 -20.10 -12.33
N ASP A 4 -28.85 -20.45 -11.06
CA ASP A 4 -27.54 -20.72 -10.48
C ASP A 4 -26.42 -19.70 -10.74
N ILE A 5 -26.61 -18.46 -10.26
CA ILE A 5 -25.44 -17.70 -9.82
C ILE A 5 -25.07 -18.29 -8.47
N LYS A 6 -24.08 -19.19 -8.45
CA LYS A 6 -23.29 -19.48 -7.25
C LYS A 6 -22.62 -18.17 -6.83
N THR A 7 -23.36 -17.34 -6.11
CA THR A 7 -22.91 -16.05 -5.59
C THR A 7 -21.97 -16.36 -4.44
N ASN A 8 -20.70 -16.62 -4.77
CA ASN A 8 -19.65 -16.19 -3.84
C ASN A 8 -19.98 -14.74 -3.48
N PRO A 9 -20.13 -14.39 -2.20
CA PRO A 9 -20.55 -13.06 -1.82
C PRO A 9 -19.60 -12.07 -2.48
N VAL A 10 -20.14 -11.21 -3.35
CA VAL A 10 -19.34 -10.23 -4.09
C VAL A 10 -18.71 -9.30 -3.05
N SER A 11 -17.39 -9.42 -2.90
CA SER A 11 -16.64 -8.62 -1.95
C SER A 11 -15.94 -7.47 -2.70
N VAL A 12 -16.15 -6.25 -2.24
CA VAL A 12 -15.59 -5.05 -2.87
C VAL A 12 -14.24 -4.68 -2.22
N PHE A 13 -13.30 -4.25 -3.06
CA PHE A 13 -11.95 -3.83 -2.66
C PHE A 13 -11.21 -4.86 -1.80
N SER A 14 -11.16 -6.12 -2.26
CA SER A 14 -10.38 -7.18 -1.60
C SER A 14 -8.88 -6.90 -1.61
N GLY A 15 -8.25 -7.10 -0.47
CA GLY A 15 -6.81 -6.97 -0.28
C GLY A 15 -6.13 -8.32 -0.04
N LYS A 16 -4.80 -8.33 -0.15
CA LYS A 16 -3.95 -9.47 0.23
C LYS A 16 -3.03 -9.05 1.37
N HIS A 17 -2.85 -9.94 2.35
CA HIS A 17 -1.85 -9.69 3.37
C HIS A 17 -0.46 -9.91 2.78
N ARG A 18 0.47 -9.02 3.13
CA ARG A 18 1.88 -9.07 2.73
C ARG A 18 2.75 -8.81 3.94
N LYS A 19 3.91 -9.44 3.98
CA LYS A 19 4.84 -9.36 5.10
C LYS A 19 6.24 -9.08 4.59
N CYS A 20 6.99 -8.28 5.32
CA CYS A 20 8.44 -8.14 5.15
C CYS A 20 9.15 -8.50 6.45
N LYS A 21 10.41 -8.88 6.34
CA LYS A 21 11.27 -9.23 7.47
C LYS A 21 12.35 -8.16 7.66
N LYS A 22 12.64 -7.87 8.93
CA LYS A 22 13.81 -7.11 9.37
C LYS A 22 14.61 -8.00 10.32
N ASP A 23 15.76 -8.45 9.86
CA ASP A 23 16.72 -9.17 10.68
C ASP A 23 17.61 -8.17 11.42
N VAL A 24 17.83 -8.40 12.72
CA VAL A 24 18.64 -7.48 13.56
C VAL A 24 20.14 -7.67 13.32
N PHE A 25 20.55 -8.87 12.88
CA PHE A 25 21.94 -9.25 12.64
C PHE A 25 22.39 -9.11 11.18
N SER A 26 21.45 -8.86 10.27
CA SER A 26 21.76 -8.63 8.86
C SER A 26 21.49 -7.17 8.52
N PHE A 27 22.36 -6.55 7.73
CA PHE A 27 22.19 -5.18 7.22
C PHE A 27 20.96 -5.05 6.29
N LEU A 28 20.32 -6.17 5.93
CA LEU A 28 19.15 -6.26 5.06
C LEU A 28 17.85 -5.87 5.77
N ASN A 29 17.32 -4.71 5.41
CA ASN A 29 16.02 -4.23 5.85
C ASN A 29 15.02 -4.21 4.68
N CYS A 30 14.39 -5.35 4.42
CA CYS A 30 13.36 -5.51 3.39
C CYS A 30 12.02 -4.85 3.74
N CYS A 31 11.93 -4.19 4.90
CA CYS A 31 10.76 -3.49 5.41
C CYS A 31 10.81 -1.98 5.27
N SER A 32 11.92 -1.37 4.90
CA SER A 32 11.95 0.08 4.70
C SER A 32 11.58 0.42 3.26
N SER A 33 10.88 1.54 3.06
CA SER A 33 10.76 2.20 1.76
C SER A 33 12.08 2.89 1.41
N MET A 34 13.17 2.12 1.39
CA MET A 34 14.59 2.45 1.17
C MET A 34 14.95 3.92 0.85
N THR A 35 14.72 4.91 1.70
CA THR A 35 15.20 6.29 1.39
C THR A 35 16.73 6.31 1.43
N GLY A 36 17.40 6.60 0.31
CA GLY A 36 18.87 6.64 0.20
C GLY A 36 19.39 6.33 -1.22
N TRP A 37 20.69 6.44 -1.44
CA TRP A 37 21.37 6.33 -2.75
C TRP A 37 21.82 4.89 -3.15
N GLY A 38 21.44 3.87 -2.37
CA GLY A 38 21.81 2.44 -2.59
C GLY A 38 20.62 1.48 -2.70
N ARG A 39 19.47 1.95 -3.22
CA ARG A 39 18.16 1.26 -3.12
C ARG A 39 18.07 -0.06 -3.88
N ASP A 40 18.64 -0.15 -5.07
CA ASP A 40 18.40 -1.31 -5.93
C ASP A 40 19.27 -2.52 -5.54
N ILE A 41 20.43 -2.26 -4.93
CA ILE A 41 21.37 -3.29 -4.49
C ILE A 41 20.90 -4.00 -3.20
N GLY A 42 20.24 -3.25 -2.30
CA GLY A 42 19.70 -3.82 -1.06
C GLY A 42 18.36 -4.55 -1.24
N LEU A 43 17.47 -4.05 -2.12
CA LEU A 43 16.18 -4.69 -2.38
C LEU A 43 16.30 -5.96 -3.25
N SER A 44 17.30 -6.03 -4.16
CA SER A 44 17.54 -7.19 -5.01
C SER A 44 17.84 -8.47 -4.21
N GLN A 45 18.41 -8.30 -3.01
CA GLN A 45 18.68 -9.39 -2.07
C GLN A 45 17.45 -9.78 -1.22
N CYS A 46 16.35 -9.02 -1.28
CA CYS A 46 15.09 -9.35 -0.64
C CYS A 46 14.27 -10.34 -1.49
N LYS A 47 13.34 -11.06 -0.85
CA LYS A 47 12.45 -11.97 -1.58
C LYS A 47 11.54 -11.18 -2.53
N SER A 48 11.18 -11.78 -3.66
CA SER A 48 10.27 -11.16 -4.66
C SER A 48 8.98 -10.60 -4.04
N LYS A 49 8.37 -11.31 -3.09
CA LYS A 49 7.16 -10.84 -2.36
C LYS A 49 7.42 -9.59 -1.52
N GLU A 50 8.62 -9.41 -1.00
CA GLU A 50 9.03 -8.23 -0.21
C GLU A 50 9.33 -7.04 -1.13
N GLN A 51 9.94 -7.30 -2.29
CA GLN A 51 10.11 -6.30 -3.35
C GLN A 51 8.75 -5.80 -3.85
N GLU A 52 7.82 -6.72 -4.09
CA GLU A 52 6.45 -6.36 -4.49
C GLU A 52 5.74 -5.56 -3.39
N LEU A 53 5.89 -5.94 -2.12
CA LEU A 53 5.38 -5.15 -1.00
C LEU A 53 5.99 -3.74 -0.97
N ALA A 54 7.29 -3.59 -1.23
CA ALA A 54 7.92 -2.27 -1.31
C ALA A 54 7.31 -1.41 -2.43
N LEU A 55 7.02 -1.99 -3.59
CA LEU A 55 6.33 -1.30 -4.69
C LEU A 55 4.91 -0.87 -4.32
N TYR A 56 4.11 -1.77 -3.72
CA TYR A 56 2.76 -1.41 -3.28
C TYR A 56 2.77 -0.32 -2.19
N ARG A 57 3.75 -0.36 -1.27
CA ARG A 57 3.92 0.68 -0.25
C ARG A 57 4.33 2.01 -0.86
N LYS A 58 5.24 2.03 -1.84
CA LYS A 58 5.60 3.25 -2.59
C LYS A 58 4.40 3.86 -3.30
N LYS A 59 3.47 3.03 -3.80
CA LYS A 59 2.22 3.48 -4.41
C LYS A 59 1.14 3.90 -3.40
N GLY A 60 1.37 3.72 -2.10
CA GLY A 60 0.39 4.00 -1.06
C GLY A 60 -0.79 3.01 -1.05
N TYR A 61 -0.58 1.75 -1.45
CA TYR A 61 -1.65 0.74 -1.57
C TYR A 61 -1.79 -0.16 -0.35
N CYS A 62 -0.90 -0.03 0.65
CA CYS A 62 -0.87 -0.91 1.81
C CYS A 62 -1.22 -0.19 3.11
N TYR A 63 -2.16 -0.76 3.87
CA TYR A 63 -2.40 -0.42 5.27
C TYR A 63 -1.45 -1.24 6.17
N TYR A 64 -0.83 -0.61 7.16
CA TYR A 64 0.07 -1.26 8.11
C TYR A 64 -0.72 -1.79 9.31
N ILE A 65 -0.59 -3.09 9.59
CA ILE A 65 -1.30 -3.75 10.69
C ILE A 65 -0.44 -3.73 11.96
N GLY A 66 0.86 -3.94 11.81
CA GLY A 66 1.80 -3.97 12.93
C GLY A 66 3.04 -4.81 12.66
N THR A 67 3.92 -4.87 13.66
CA THR A 67 5.15 -5.65 13.66
C THR A 67 5.18 -6.59 14.83
N TYR A 68 5.61 -7.82 14.57
CA TYR A 68 5.76 -8.83 15.60
C TYR A 68 7.14 -9.47 15.56
N CYS A 69 7.53 -10.07 16.69
CA CYS A 69 8.76 -10.83 16.77
C CYS A 69 8.52 -12.23 16.20
N SER A 70 9.16 -12.53 15.07
CA SER A 70 9.03 -13.81 14.38
C SER A 70 10.05 -14.86 14.81
N SER A 71 11.12 -14.44 15.49
CA SER A 71 12.14 -15.33 16.07
C SER A 71 12.72 -14.68 17.31
N ARG A 72 12.76 -15.43 18.42
CA ARG A 72 13.29 -14.99 19.73
C ARG A 72 14.38 -15.95 20.21
N ILE A 73 15.34 -15.43 20.97
CA ILE A 73 16.21 -16.27 21.81
C ILE A 73 15.37 -16.73 23.02
N PRO A 74 15.12 -18.04 23.20
CA PRO A 74 14.23 -18.54 24.27
C PRO A 74 14.69 -18.16 25.68
N ILE A 75 16.01 -18.09 25.89
CA ILE A 75 16.62 -17.88 27.21
C ILE A 75 16.65 -16.39 27.60
N LEU A 76 16.79 -15.49 26.62
CA LEU A 76 16.99 -14.05 26.85
C LEU A 76 15.79 -13.19 26.43
N GLY A 77 14.79 -13.77 25.77
CA GLY A 77 13.63 -13.05 25.23
C GLY A 77 13.94 -12.07 24.09
N ILE A 78 15.21 -11.95 23.68
CA ILE A 78 15.67 -11.00 22.65
C ILE A 78 15.10 -11.39 21.28
N CYS A 79 14.56 -10.39 20.57
CA CYS A 79 14.00 -10.58 19.24
C CYS A 79 15.09 -10.56 18.15
N LEU A 80 15.32 -11.70 17.51
CA LEU A 80 16.30 -11.86 16.43
C LEU A 80 15.78 -11.32 15.10
N ALA A 81 14.48 -11.52 14.85
CA ALA A 81 13.85 -11.19 13.58
C ALA A 81 12.44 -10.63 13.79
N ARG A 82 12.20 -9.43 13.28
CA ARG A 82 10.88 -8.80 13.27
C ARG A 82 10.21 -8.97 11.90
N LYS A 83 8.90 -9.20 11.89
CA LYS A 83 8.08 -9.19 10.68
C LYS A 83 7.04 -8.09 10.77
N SER A 84 6.96 -7.25 9.76
CA SER A 84 5.91 -6.24 9.60
C SER A 84 4.85 -6.76 8.65
N THR A 85 3.58 -6.66 9.04
CA THR A 85 2.45 -7.15 8.26
C THR A 85 1.59 -5.98 7.77
N TYR A 86 1.12 -6.13 6.54
CA TYR A 86 0.32 -5.13 5.83
C TYR A 86 -0.86 -5.79 5.13
N CYS A 87 -1.97 -5.06 4.99
CA CYS A 87 -3.01 -5.36 4.01
C CYS A 87 -2.81 -4.48 2.79
N CYS A 88 -2.55 -5.08 1.63
CA CYS A 88 -2.30 -4.36 0.39
C CYS A 88 -3.45 -4.56 -0.60
N PHE A 89 -3.96 -3.45 -1.13
CA PHE A 89 -5.09 -3.36 -2.04
C PHE A 89 -4.64 -3.03 -3.46
N GLN A 90 -5.55 -3.09 -4.42
CA GLN A 90 -5.22 -2.86 -5.84
C GLN A 90 -5.04 -1.37 -6.20
N SER A 91 -5.43 -0.46 -5.31
CA SER A 91 -5.26 0.98 -5.50
C SER A 91 -5.21 1.72 -4.17
N LYS A 92 -4.74 2.99 -4.21
CA LYS A 92 -4.73 3.88 -3.06
C LYS A 92 -6.15 4.18 -2.58
N LEU A 93 -7.07 4.41 -3.53
CA LEU A 93 -8.50 4.56 -3.25
C LEU A 93 -9.06 3.35 -2.49
N ALA A 94 -8.80 2.13 -2.98
CA ALA A 94 -9.29 0.90 -2.35
C ALA A 94 -8.76 0.75 -0.91
N ARG A 95 -7.50 1.13 -0.67
CA ARG A 95 -6.92 1.15 0.67
C ARG A 95 -7.65 2.15 1.57
N ILE A 96 -7.73 3.43 1.18
CA ILE A 96 -8.33 4.49 2.00
C ILE A 96 -9.81 4.15 2.28
N PHE A 97 -10.54 3.70 1.26
CA PHE A 97 -11.92 3.28 1.43
C PHE A 97 -12.06 2.15 2.47
N GLN A 98 -11.21 1.13 2.39
CA GLN A 98 -11.22 0.03 3.37
C GLN A 98 -10.88 0.50 4.79
N GLU A 99 -9.95 1.44 4.95
CA GLU A 99 -9.60 2.01 6.25
C GLU A 99 -10.79 2.76 6.87
N GLU A 100 -11.40 3.67 6.11
CA GLU A 100 -12.51 4.50 6.59
C GLU A 100 -13.80 3.70 6.80
N ALA A 101 -14.16 2.83 5.84
CA ALA A 101 -15.36 2.00 5.96
C ALA A 101 -15.27 1.04 7.14
N ARG A 102 -14.13 0.36 7.34
CA ARG A 102 -13.94 -0.54 8.48
C ARG A 102 -13.98 0.19 9.82
N LYS A 103 -13.49 1.43 9.89
CA LYS A 103 -13.59 2.28 11.09
C LYS A 103 -15.05 2.59 11.47
N GLN A 104 -15.92 2.82 10.48
CA GLN A 104 -17.36 2.99 10.69
C GLN A 104 -18.02 1.68 11.12
N LEU A 105 -17.71 0.58 10.42
CA LEU A 105 -18.30 -0.75 10.64
C LEU A 105 -17.72 -1.51 11.84
N LYS A 106 -16.70 -0.97 12.52
CA LYS A 106 -15.97 -1.61 13.62
C LYS A 106 -15.35 -2.97 13.25
N ILE A 107 -14.84 -3.08 12.01
CA ILE A 107 -14.17 -4.29 11.51
C ILE A 107 -12.65 -4.15 11.68
N ASP A 108 -12.00 -5.10 12.34
CA ASP A 108 -10.55 -5.10 12.53
C ASP A 108 -9.76 -5.64 11.32
N PHE A 109 -8.52 -5.18 11.16
CA PHE A 109 -7.56 -5.73 10.20
C PHE A 109 -6.84 -7.00 10.70
N GLY A 110 -7.23 -7.54 11.85
CA GLY A 110 -6.54 -8.64 12.52
C GLY A 110 -5.29 -8.20 13.26
N THR A 111 -4.54 -9.19 13.73
CA THR A 111 -3.20 -8.98 14.30
C THR A 111 -2.13 -9.12 13.21
N PRO A 112 -0.89 -8.67 13.45
CA PRO A 112 0.20 -8.88 12.50
C PRO A 112 0.45 -10.37 12.18
N GLU A 113 0.20 -11.25 13.13
CA GLU A 113 0.28 -12.70 12.98
C GLU A 113 -0.88 -13.24 12.13
N CYS A 114 -2.10 -12.78 12.42
CA CYS A 114 -3.36 -13.23 11.82
C CYS A 114 -4.11 -12.08 11.12
N PRO A 115 -3.61 -11.59 9.97
CA PRO A 115 -4.18 -10.44 9.27
C PRO A 115 -5.49 -10.77 8.55
N LYS A 116 -6.46 -9.84 8.58
CA LYS A 116 -7.77 -9.95 7.94
C LYS A 116 -7.94 -8.90 6.83
N CYS A 117 -7.49 -9.20 5.61
CA CYS A 117 -7.51 -8.25 4.48
C CYS A 117 -8.68 -8.41 3.49
N ARG A 118 -9.74 -9.14 3.87
CA ARG A 118 -10.88 -9.40 2.97
C ARG A 118 -11.57 -8.12 2.48
N GLY A 119 -12.25 -8.21 1.33
CA GLY A 119 -13.18 -7.19 0.87
C GLY A 119 -14.38 -7.02 1.79
N LEU A 120 -15.09 -5.90 1.64
CA LEU A 120 -16.38 -5.68 2.28
C LEU A 120 -17.48 -6.38 1.49
N THR A 121 -18.44 -6.99 2.16
CA THR A 121 -19.63 -7.55 1.49
C THR A 121 -20.57 -6.42 1.05
N VAL A 122 -21.55 -6.74 0.21
CA VAL A 122 -22.55 -5.76 -0.24
C VAL A 122 -23.36 -5.23 0.95
N GLU A 123 -23.70 -6.07 1.91
CA GLU A 123 -24.47 -5.71 3.11
C GLU A 123 -23.65 -4.82 4.06
N GLU A 124 -22.34 -5.03 4.12
CA GLU A 124 -21.43 -4.15 4.86
C GLU A 124 -21.32 -2.79 4.18
N LEU A 125 -21.19 -2.76 2.86
CA LEU A 125 -21.12 -1.53 2.08
C LEU A 125 -22.36 -0.65 2.23
N GLN A 126 -23.55 -1.25 2.26
CA GLN A 126 -24.81 -0.50 2.44
C GLN A 126 -24.89 0.23 3.78
N LYS A 127 -24.11 -0.20 4.78
CA LYS A 127 -24.03 0.43 6.10
C LYS A 127 -22.97 1.52 6.20
N VAL A 128 -22.14 1.69 5.16
CA VAL A 128 -21.11 2.73 5.12
C VAL A 128 -21.75 4.06 4.77
N ASP A 129 -21.49 5.07 5.59
CA ASP A 129 -21.84 6.45 5.30
C ASP A 129 -20.74 7.06 4.41
N PHE A 130 -20.98 7.06 3.10
CA PHE A 130 -20.05 7.57 2.08
C PHE A 130 -19.74 9.06 2.24
N THR A 131 -20.61 9.84 2.91
CA THR A 131 -20.39 11.27 3.14
C THR A 131 -19.30 11.54 4.20
N LYS A 132 -19.00 10.54 5.03
CA LYS A 132 -18.02 10.63 6.13
C LYS A 132 -16.68 9.97 5.79
N ILE A 133 -16.49 9.54 4.55
CA ILE A 133 -15.23 8.94 4.12
C ILE A 133 -14.22 10.07 3.86
N ASN A 134 -13.16 10.12 4.64
CA ASN A 134 -12.05 11.04 4.38
C ASN A 134 -11.20 10.51 3.21
N MET A 135 -11.11 11.30 2.13
CA MET A 135 -10.33 11.00 0.92
C MET A 135 -9.25 12.06 0.65
N ASP A 136 -8.93 12.91 1.62
CA ASP A 136 -8.01 14.04 1.47
C ASP A 136 -6.64 13.57 0.99
N GLU A 137 -6.18 12.42 1.48
CA GLU A 137 -4.92 11.80 1.07
C GLU A 137 -4.92 11.37 -0.42
N LEU A 138 -6.08 11.00 -0.96
CA LEU A 138 -6.23 10.68 -2.37
C LEU A 138 -6.29 11.95 -3.22
N PHE A 139 -7.04 12.96 -2.78
CA PHE A 139 -7.15 14.23 -3.49
C PHE A 139 -5.83 14.99 -3.53
N GLY A 140 -5.06 15.01 -2.43
CA GLY A 140 -3.72 15.60 -2.40
C GLY A 140 -2.81 15.02 -3.47
N ASP A 141 -2.78 13.69 -3.61
CA ASP A 141 -2.00 13.02 -4.66
C ASP A 141 -2.46 13.39 -6.07
N ILE A 142 -3.77 13.49 -6.29
CA ILE A 142 -4.35 13.84 -7.60
C ILE A 142 -3.96 15.28 -7.96
N LEU A 143 -4.10 16.22 -7.01
CA LEU A 143 -3.72 17.61 -7.19
C LEU A 143 -2.23 17.76 -7.48
N THR A 144 -1.36 17.10 -6.70
CA THR A 144 0.08 17.12 -6.93
C THR A 144 0.44 16.53 -8.29
N LYS A 145 -0.20 15.43 -8.71
CA LYS A 145 0.01 14.85 -10.05
C LYS A 145 -0.45 15.79 -11.16
N ALA A 146 -1.60 16.42 -11.01
CA ALA A 146 -2.12 17.39 -11.97
C ALA A 146 -1.18 18.59 -12.11
N GLN A 147 -0.73 19.17 -10.99
CA GLN A 147 0.26 20.26 -10.96
C GLN A 147 1.57 19.88 -11.65
N ASN A 148 2.09 18.69 -11.35
CA ASN A 148 3.33 18.20 -11.96
C ASN A 148 3.18 17.97 -13.47
N SER A 149 2.02 17.49 -13.94
CA SER A 149 1.73 17.34 -15.36
C SER A 149 1.71 18.69 -16.06
N MET A 150 0.97 19.66 -15.51
CA MET A 150 0.90 21.02 -16.06
C MET A 150 2.29 21.68 -16.14
N ASN A 151 3.10 21.55 -15.09
CA ASN A 151 4.46 22.08 -15.08
C ASN A 151 5.34 21.43 -16.17
N LYS A 152 5.21 20.12 -16.38
CA LYS A 152 5.96 19.40 -17.42
C LYS A 152 5.57 19.87 -18.82
N ASP A 153 4.27 20.08 -19.07
CA ASP A 153 3.76 20.53 -20.36
C ASP A 153 4.21 21.97 -20.67
N ILE A 154 4.22 22.85 -19.66
CA ILE A 154 4.77 24.21 -19.77
C ILE A 154 6.28 24.17 -20.09
N ILE A 155 7.05 23.36 -19.37
CA ILE A 155 8.50 23.22 -19.61
C ILE A 155 8.78 22.69 -21.01
N ALA A 156 8.00 21.72 -21.50
CA ALA A 156 8.11 21.20 -22.86
C ALA A 156 7.87 22.30 -23.90
N GLY A 157 6.81 23.09 -23.73
CA GLY A 157 6.51 24.22 -24.63
C GLY A 157 7.59 25.30 -24.65
N ILE A 158 8.18 25.63 -23.50
CA ILE A 158 9.32 26.54 -23.41
C ILE A 158 10.54 25.97 -24.13
N LYS A 159 10.85 24.69 -23.92
CA LYS A 159 11.98 24.00 -24.55
C LYS A 159 11.86 24.01 -26.08
N ASP A 160 10.67 23.74 -26.60
CA ASP A 160 10.41 23.79 -28.05
C ASP A 160 10.57 25.21 -28.62
N LYS A 161 10.15 26.23 -27.87
CA LYS A 161 10.31 27.62 -28.29
C LYS A 161 11.78 28.07 -28.26
N VAL A 162 12.54 27.70 -27.23
CA VAL A 162 13.98 27.96 -27.12
C VAL A 162 14.76 27.23 -28.23
N HIS A 163 14.42 25.97 -28.51
CA HIS A 163 15.06 25.21 -29.58
C HIS A 163 14.85 25.85 -30.95
N ARG A 164 13.62 26.33 -31.23
CA ARG A 164 13.33 27.09 -32.46
C ARG A 164 14.11 28.39 -32.57
N MET A 165 14.42 29.06 -31.45
CA MET A 165 15.21 30.30 -31.44
C MET A 165 16.73 30.07 -31.58
N GLN A 166 17.23 28.85 -31.30
CA GLN A 166 18.64 28.50 -31.46
C GLN A 166 19.00 28.02 -32.87
N GLN A 167 17.99 27.76 -33.72
CA GLN A 167 18.16 27.33 -35.11
C GLN A 167 18.01 28.47 -36.13
N THR A 168 17.76 29.68 -35.64
CA THR A 168 17.87 30.96 -36.36
C THR A 168 19.15 31.67 -35.95
#